data_AF-A0A926RLV4-F1
#
_entry.id   AF-A0A926RLV4-F1
#
_cell.length_a   1.000
_cell.length_b   1.000
_cell.length_c   1.000
_cell.angle_alpha   90.00
_cell.angle_beta   90.00
_cell.angle_gamma   90.00
#
_symmetry.space_group_name_H-M   'P 1'
#
loop_
_entity.id
_entity.type
_entity.pdbx_description
1 polymer ?
#
loop_
_entity_poly.entity_id
_entity_poly.type
_entity_poly.pdbx_seq_one_letter_code
_entity_poly.pdbx_strand_id
1 'polypeptide(L)'
;MAKIDLSQYKIDESDGVFTFKNENTTLGFVRFNSIGEVEYIFVNPLFRKQGLATKLLKLVKDKTGKEIILQKPISPLGSKLLNSLKRWN
;
A
#
# COMPACT_ATOMS: atom_id res chain seq x y z
N MET A 1 -10.28 -18.16 -8.64
CA MET A 1 -10.05 -17.13 -7.59
C MET A 1 -11.26 -16.21 -7.63
N ALA A 2 -12.05 -16.14 -6.55
CA ALA A 2 -13.23 -15.27 -6.54
C ALA A 2 -12.78 -13.81 -6.68
N LYS A 3 -13.36 -13.09 -7.64
CA LYS A 3 -13.13 -11.65 -7.81
C LYS A 3 -13.84 -10.96 -6.65
N ILE A 4 -13.09 -10.61 -5.61
CA ILE A 4 -13.65 -9.87 -4.49
C ILE A 4 -14.04 -8.50 -5.00
N ASP A 5 -15.29 -8.11 -4.76
CA ASP A 5 -15.75 -6.79 -5.15
C ASP A 5 -15.04 -5.72 -4.32
N LEU A 6 -14.19 -4.94 -4.99
CA LEU A 6 -13.45 -3.81 -4.43
C LEU A 6 -14.23 -2.49 -4.60
N SER A 7 -15.49 -2.52 -5.04
CA SER A 7 -16.30 -1.31 -5.21
C SER A 7 -16.63 -0.62 -3.88
N GLN A 8 -16.55 -1.34 -2.76
CA GLN A 8 -16.99 -0.85 -1.44
C GLN A 8 -15.86 -0.81 -0.39
N TYR A 9 -14.70 -0.24 -0.73
CA TYR A 9 -13.72 0.12 0.29
C TYR A 9 -13.59 1.64 0.41
N LYS A 10 -13.42 2.10 1.66
CA LYS A 10 -13.15 3.48 2.03
C LYS A 10 -11.65 3.63 2.30
N ILE A 11 -11.16 4.84 2.08
CA ILE A 11 -9.80 5.24 2.43
C ILE A 11 -9.90 6.05 3.70
N ASP A 12 -9.11 5.67 4.69
CA ASP A 12 -8.97 6.39 5.95
C ASP A 12 -7.54 6.90 6.03
N GLU A 13 -7.39 8.19 6.37
CA GLU A 13 -6.09 8.83 6.55
C GLU A 13 -5.95 9.26 8.00
N SER A 14 -4.88 8.82 8.64
CA SER A 14 -4.42 9.31 9.94
C SER A 14 -2.96 9.72 9.84
N ASP A 15 -2.39 10.26 10.93
CA ASP A 15 -1.02 10.79 10.93
C ASP A 15 0.01 9.76 10.46
N GLY A 16 0.49 9.94 9.21
CA GLY A 16 1.43 9.06 8.54
C GLY A 16 0.88 7.68 8.15
N VAL A 17 -0.45 7.46 8.09
CA VAL A 17 -1.03 6.16 7.74
C VAL A 17 -2.21 6.30 6.77
N PHE A 18 -2.14 5.57 5.66
CA PHE A 18 -3.32 5.32 4.81
C PHE A 18 -3.84 3.91 5.02
N THR A 19 -5.15 3.77 5.23
CA THR A 19 -5.82 2.49 5.43
C THR A 19 -6.95 2.31 4.44
N PHE A 20 -6.95 1.17 3.72
CA PHE A 20 -8.11 0.68 3.00
C PHE A 20 -8.91 -0.25 3.90
N LYS A 21 -10.17 0.10 4.14
CA LYS A 21 -11.10 -0.67 4.95
C LYS A 21 -12.48 -0.72 4.31
N ASN A 22 -13.24 -1.80 4.56
CA ASN A 22 -14.67 -1.85 4.31
C ASN A 22 -15.42 -1.98 5.65
N GLU A 23 -16.72 -2.22 5.60
CA GLU A 23 -17.55 -2.35 6.82
C GLU A 23 -17.11 -3.52 7.73
N ASN A 24 -16.46 -4.53 7.16
CA ASN A 24 -16.17 -5.79 7.84
C ASN A 24 -14.70 -5.93 8.26
N THR A 25 -13.75 -5.34 7.52
CA THR A 25 -12.32 -5.58 7.73
C THR A 25 -11.40 -4.54 7.07
N THR A 26 -10.15 -4.52 7.51
CA THR A 26 -9.05 -3.82 6.85
C THR A 26 -8.52 -4.66 5.69
N LEU A 27 -8.52 -4.07 4.50
CA LEU A 27 -8.00 -4.68 3.27
C LEU A 27 -6.47 -4.53 3.21
N GLY A 28 -5.95 -3.40 3.65
CA GLY A 28 -4.52 -3.12 3.72
C GLY A 28 -4.25 -1.70 4.21
N PHE A 29 -3.01 -1.45 4.60
CA PHE A 29 -2.58 -0.12 5.03
C PHE A 29 -1.09 0.09 4.75
N VAL A 30 -0.69 1.36 4.76
CA VAL A 30 0.70 1.79 4.63
C VAL A 30 0.99 2.87 5.65
N ARG A 31 2.10 2.74 6.36
CA ARG A 31 2.68 3.77 7.22
C ARG A 31 3.87 4.40 6.51
N PHE A 32 3.92 5.73 6.51
CA PHE A 32 4.92 6.51 5.81
C PHE A 32 5.24 7.79 6.57
N ASN A 33 6.38 8.40 6.23
CA ASN A 33 6.80 9.68 6.79
C ASN A 33 6.79 10.81 5.74
N SER A 34 7.12 12.02 6.20
CA SER A 34 7.08 13.24 5.37
C SER A 34 8.06 13.25 4.19
N ILE A 35 9.09 12.40 4.22
CA ILE A 35 10.06 12.28 3.11
C ILE A 35 9.66 11.21 2.08
N GLY A 36 8.50 10.56 2.24
CA GLY A 36 8.02 9.51 1.34
C GLY A 36 8.61 8.13 1.62
N GLU A 37 9.26 7.95 2.78
CA GLU A 37 9.71 6.63 3.21
C GLU A 37 8.53 5.85 3.80
N VAL A 38 8.35 4.63 3.29
CA VAL A 38 7.36 3.65 3.72
C VAL A 38 8.01 2.75 4.75
N GLU A 39 7.60 2.94 5.99
CA GLU A 39 8.08 2.19 7.16
C GLU A 39 7.45 0.80 7.21
N TYR A 40 6.15 0.72 6.89
CA TYR A 40 5.41 -0.52 6.93
C TYR A 40 4.28 -0.54 5.92
N ILE A 41 4.12 -1.66 5.21
CA ILE A 41 2.99 -1.88 4.30
C ILE A 41 2.45 -3.29 4.48
N PHE A 42 1.13 -3.40 4.57
CA PHE A 42 0.45 -4.66 4.71
C PHE A 42 -0.79 -4.72 3.83
N VAL A 43 -1.02 -5.87 3.21
CA VAL A 43 -2.27 -6.20 2.53
C VAL A 43 -2.73 -7.57 3.03
N ASN A 44 -3.98 -7.62 3.47
CA ASN A 44 -4.62 -8.82 3.96
C ASN A 44 -4.58 -9.91 2.87
N PRO A 45 -4.13 -11.15 3.17
CA PRO A 45 -4.00 -12.24 2.20
C PRO A 45 -5.19 -12.44 1.27
N LEU A 46 -6.41 -12.27 1.78
CA LEU A 46 -7.65 -12.43 1.00
C LEU A 46 -7.73 -11.45 -0.18
N PHE A 47 -7.15 -10.26 -0.04
CA PHE A 47 -7.21 -9.18 -1.03
C PHE A 47 -5.88 -8.98 -1.79
N ARG A 48 -4.91 -9.88 -1.64
CA ARG A 48 -3.63 -9.82 -2.36
C ARG A 48 -3.82 -10.06 -3.85
N LYS A 49 -2.82 -9.62 -4.64
CA LYS A 49 -2.80 -9.70 -6.12
C LYS A 49 -3.91 -8.89 -6.83
N GLN A 50 -4.56 -7.97 -6.12
CA GLN A 50 -5.58 -7.06 -6.68
C GLN A 50 -5.08 -5.61 -6.82
N GLY A 51 -3.75 -5.39 -6.72
CA GLY A 51 -3.14 -4.07 -6.87
C GLY A 51 -3.29 -3.12 -5.67
N LEU A 52 -3.78 -3.59 -4.52
CA LEU A 52 -3.99 -2.74 -3.33
C LEU A 52 -2.71 -2.11 -2.79
N ALA A 53 -1.63 -2.88 -2.62
CA ALA A 53 -0.34 -2.35 -2.15
C ALA A 53 0.16 -1.23 -3.07
N THR A 54 0.02 -1.45 -4.37
CA THR A 54 0.39 -0.52 -5.41
C THR A 54 -0.42 0.78 -5.37
N LYS A 55 -1.73 0.69 -5.14
CA LYS A 55 -2.61 1.86 -4.92
C LYS A 55 -2.21 2.63 -3.64
N LEU A 56 -1.92 1.93 -2.54
CA LEU A 56 -1.46 2.56 -1.30
C LEU A 56 -0.15 3.33 -1.52
N LEU A 57 0.82 2.76 -2.21
CA LEU A 57 2.09 3.44 -2.51
C LEU A 57 1.91 4.65 -3.42
N LYS A 58 0.96 4.60 -4.37
CA LYS A 58 0.61 5.75 -5.19
C LYS A 58 0.03 6.89 -4.33
N LEU A 59 -0.83 6.59 -3.35
CA LEU A 59 -1.34 7.60 -2.42
C LEU A 59 -0.21 8.27 -1.63
N VAL A 60 0.79 7.50 -1.17
CA VAL A 60 1.96 8.06 -0.49
C VAL A 60 2.75 8.99 -1.42
N LYS A 61 2.97 8.57 -2.68
CA LYS A 61 3.67 9.39 -3.68
C LYS A 61 2.91 10.68 -3.97
N ASP A 62 1.61 10.58 -4.18
CA ASP A 62 0.74 11.72 -4.47
C ASP A 62 0.65 12.68 -3.27
N LYS A 63 0.60 12.15 -2.04
CA LYS A 63 0.55 12.94 -0.79
C LYS A 63 1.85 13.66 -0.49
N THR A 64 3.00 12.99 -0.67
CA THR A 64 4.31 13.53 -0.29
C THR A 64 4.98 14.30 -1.43
N GLY A 65 4.60 14.03 -2.68
CA GLY A 65 5.31 14.51 -3.87
C GLY A 65 6.74 13.97 -3.99
N LYS A 66 7.07 12.89 -3.25
CA LYS A 66 8.42 12.29 -3.20
C LYS A 66 8.42 10.91 -3.85
N GLU A 67 9.61 10.49 -4.28
CA GLU A 67 9.80 9.10 -4.66
C GLU A 67 9.70 8.18 -3.44
N ILE A 68 9.13 7.00 -3.64
CA ILE A 68 8.89 6.04 -2.57
C ILE A 68 10.22 5.38 -2.17
N ILE A 69 10.54 5.47 -0.89
CA ILE A 69 11.67 4.76 -0.28
C ILE A 69 11.10 3.66 0.61
N LEU A 70 11.59 2.43 0.51
CA LEU A 70 11.21 1.36 1.43
C LEU A 70 12.23 1.30 2.58
N GLN A 71 11.75 1.40 3.82
CA GLN A 71 12.61 1.30 5.00
C GLN A 71 13.26 -0.09 5.07
N LYS A 72 14.54 -0.13 5.46
CA LYS A 72 15.27 -1.39 5.68
C LYS A 72 15.07 -1.88 7.13
N PRO A 73 15.06 -3.20 7.37
CA PRO A 73 15.18 -4.29 6.40
C PRO A 73 13.88 -4.54 5.61
N ILE A 74 14.01 -4.90 4.32
CA ILE A 74 12.86 -5.16 3.43
C ILE A 74 12.51 -6.65 3.46
N SER A 75 11.23 -6.98 3.63
CA SER A 75 10.75 -8.37 3.57
C SER A 75 10.87 -8.95 2.16
N PRO A 76 10.98 -10.29 1.98
CA PRO A 76 11.01 -10.91 0.66
C PRO A 76 9.84 -10.51 -0.25
N LEU A 77 8.66 -10.28 0.35
CA LEU A 77 7.48 -9.81 -0.38
C LEU A 77 7.60 -8.34 -0.78
N GLY A 78 8.13 -7.49 0.12
CA GLY A 78 8.43 -6.08 -0.18
C GLY A 78 9.43 -5.94 -1.31
N SER A 79 10.47 -6.78 -1.37
CA SER A 79 11.45 -6.79 -2.46
C SER A 79 10.81 -7.14 -3.81
N LYS A 80 9.87 -8.10 -3.83
CA LYS A 80 9.08 -8.42 -5.04
C LYS A 80 8.18 -7.26 -5.47
N LEU A 81 7.58 -6.56 -4.51
CA LEU A 81 6.77 -5.36 -4.78
C LEU A 81 7.63 -4.25 -5.41
N LEU A 82 8.81 -3.98 -4.87
CA LEU A 82 9.73 -2.98 -5.42
C LEU A 82 10.13 -3.28 -6.86
N ASN A 83 10.45 -4.55 -7.17
CA ASN A 83 10.76 -4.97 -8.53
C ASN A 83 9.56 -4.79 -9.49
N SER A 84 8.34 -4.98 -8.99
CA SER A 84 7.13 -4.70 -9.77
C SER A 84 6.93 -3.21 -10.05
N LEU A 85 7.33 -2.33 -9.13
CA LEU A 85 7.19 -0.88 -9.28
C LEU A 85 8.20 -0.29 -10.26
N LYS A 86 9.41 -0.87 -10.36
CA LYS A 86 10.41 -0.44 -11.36
C LYS A 86 9.92 -0.55 -12.81
N ARG A 87 8.85 -1.34 -13.06
CA ARG A 87 8.19 -1.47 -14.37
C ARG A 87 7.16 -0.38 -14.66
N TRP A 88 6.96 0.57 -13.73
CA TRP A 88 6.08 1.73 -13.93
C TRP A 88 6.76 2.90 -14.66
N ASN A 89 8.09 2.89 -14.74
CA ASN A 89 8.89 3.80 -15.56
C ASN A 89 9.16 3.22 -16.94
#